data_AF-A0A9E6PRT2-F1
#
_entry.id   AF-A0A9E6PRT2-F1
#
_cell.length_a   1.000
_cell.length_b   1.000
_cell.length_c   1.000
_cell.angle_alpha   90.00
_cell.angle_beta   90.00
_cell.angle_gamma   90.00
#
_symmetry.space_group_name_H-M   'P 1'
#
loop_
_entity.id
_entity.type
_entity.pdbx_description
1 polymer ?
#
loop_
_entity_poly.entity_id
_entity_poly.type
_entity_poly.pdbx_seq_one_letter_code
_entity_poly.pdbx_strand_id
1 'polypeptide(L)'
;MKSTRASIAGLAAAFGLSFCAAAQADQGSETVARLYQLYNDTRQDCGGPSKPAFLCSGVLFRATWPSTDYQFYSISPKSQASGGVSASYLRKDAKYRKLAYGLTSGFIFDTIFGNPRDHQDYAVLCSFAIDAATDDRQQAGCTDSRRTPANVEKYCHEIGVTTAEQWGANYRQNGGDHSRQCAFDVRDERNSAAGPAFYQSIRAMAQIATESFGTQNELRLAKWEEKPPLSPSILALFYTEDSGLEGARLNQIQWYRATQRYLPLINMKLPQTPQQDATFLYDSKKQVIYPTSERNSCERYVQSAVWVERDDPGFGKKIMTLEVTPTDCGRNIRDNQTNNFFNELAAAQYLNPNWKNNPDNRDSTVGSMRRQLVCHFNIARNKPQWNLEPSRPYTSNEDSIAKSCNNT
;
A
#
# COMPACT_ATOMS: atom_id res chain seq x y z
N MET A 1 1.41 -73.49 52.01
CA MET A 1 0.94 -72.95 50.73
C MET A 1 -0.12 -71.89 50.98
N LYS A 2 0.19 -70.62 50.74
CA LYS A 2 -0.72 -69.53 50.33
C LYS A 2 0.16 -68.30 50.10
N SER A 3 0.38 -68.00 48.82
CA SER A 3 1.19 -66.87 48.35
C SER A 3 0.24 -65.72 48.01
N THR A 4 0.40 -64.58 48.67
CA THR A 4 -0.30 -63.34 48.33
C THR A 4 0.73 -62.41 47.69
N ARG A 5 0.63 -62.18 46.38
CA ARG A 5 1.42 -61.17 45.65
C ARG A 5 0.54 -59.95 45.38
N ALA A 6 1.06 -58.78 45.75
CA ALA A 6 0.48 -57.47 45.49
C ALA A 6 0.62 -57.08 44.01
N SER A 7 -0.42 -56.45 43.46
CA SER A 7 -0.42 -55.89 42.11
C SER A 7 0.15 -54.47 42.11
N ILE A 8 1.14 -54.23 41.24
CA ILE A 8 1.73 -52.92 40.97
C ILE A 8 0.82 -52.19 39.97
N ALA A 9 0.28 -51.03 40.36
CA ALA A 9 -0.41 -50.12 39.45
C ALA A 9 0.62 -49.20 38.76
N GLY A 10 0.73 -49.29 37.44
CA GLY A 10 1.54 -48.38 36.64
C GLY A 10 0.74 -47.12 36.28
N LEU A 11 1.23 -45.94 36.66
CA LEU A 11 0.78 -44.66 36.11
C LEU A 11 1.46 -44.44 34.75
N ALA A 12 0.67 -44.40 33.67
CA ALA A 12 1.10 -43.85 32.40
C ALA A 12 0.76 -42.35 32.36
N ALA A 13 1.78 -41.49 32.38
CA ALA A 13 1.62 -40.06 32.16
C ALA A 13 1.51 -39.78 30.66
N ALA A 14 0.33 -39.36 30.21
CA ALA A 14 0.11 -38.87 28.86
C ALA A 14 0.60 -37.42 28.75
N PHE A 15 1.78 -37.21 28.14
CA PHE A 15 2.21 -35.89 27.71
C PHE A 15 1.40 -35.46 26.48
N GLY A 16 0.43 -34.58 26.68
CA GLY A 16 -0.25 -33.88 25.58
C GLY A 16 0.71 -32.89 24.93
N LEU A 17 1.17 -33.20 23.72
CA LEU A 17 1.82 -32.25 22.83
C LEU A 17 0.77 -31.24 22.36
N SER A 18 0.70 -30.11 23.05
CA SER A 18 -0.07 -28.95 22.62
C SER A 18 0.61 -28.34 21.39
N PHE A 19 0.11 -28.68 20.20
CA PHE A 19 0.48 -27.98 18.98
C PHE A 19 -0.05 -26.54 19.07
N CYS A 20 0.80 -25.61 19.49
CA CYS A 20 0.60 -24.20 19.15
C CYS A 20 0.68 -24.10 17.63
N ALA A 21 -0.47 -24.00 16.97
CA ALA A 21 -0.52 -23.52 15.60
C ALA A 21 0.14 -22.14 15.58
N ALA A 22 1.33 -22.04 15.01
CA ALA A 22 1.92 -20.75 14.68
C ALA A 22 0.91 -20.07 13.75
N ALA A 23 0.25 -19.02 14.23
CA ALA A 23 -0.56 -18.17 13.38
C ALA A 23 0.39 -17.61 12.31
N GLN A 24 0.28 -18.10 11.08
CA GLN A 24 0.90 -17.43 9.94
C GLN A 24 0.31 -16.03 9.92
N ALA A 25 1.13 -15.01 10.18
CA ALA A 25 0.70 -13.64 9.97
C ALA A 25 0.34 -13.50 8.49
N ASP A 26 -0.87 -13.03 8.20
CA ASP A 26 -1.25 -12.74 6.83
C ASP A 26 -0.36 -11.61 6.28
N GLN A 27 -0.08 -11.60 4.96
CA GLN A 27 0.89 -10.70 4.31
C GLN A 27 0.61 -9.22 4.64
N GLY A 28 -0.65 -8.85 4.82
CA GLY A 28 -1.05 -7.51 5.26
C GLY A 28 -0.58 -7.15 6.68
N SER A 29 -0.66 -8.09 7.63
CA SER A 29 -0.16 -7.90 9.00
C SER A 29 1.36 -7.81 9.07
N GLU A 30 2.08 -8.59 8.25
CA GLU A 30 3.54 -8.47 8.12
C GLU A 30 3.95 -7.10 7.58
N THR A 31 3.21 -6.61 6.58
CA THR A 31 3.42 -5.27 6.01
C THR A 31 3.20 -4.18 7.07
N VAL A 32 2.14 -4.28 7.88
CA VAL A 32 1.89 -3.36 8.99
C VAL A 32 3.04 -3.39 10.00
N ALA A 33 3.51 -4.57 10.39
CA ALA A 33 4.63 -4.71 11.31
C ALA A 33 5.91 -4.05 10.74
N ARG A 34 6.18 -4.26 9.45
CA ARG A 34 7.29 -3.63 8.73
C ARG A 34 7.17 -2.10 8.72
N LEU A 35 5.98 -1.56 8.43
CA LEU A 35 5.75 -0.11 8.42
C LEU A 35 5.95 0.50 9.81
N TYR A 36 5.51 -0.16 10.88
CA TYR A 36 5.80 0.29 12.25
C TYR A 36 7.28 0.23 12.60
N GLN A 37 8.02 -0.79 12.15
CA GLN A 37 9.48 -0.83 12.32
C GLN A 37 10.15 0.34 11.61
N LEU A 38 9.83 0.55 10.32
CA LEU A 38 10.37 1.66 9.52
C LEU A 38 10.06 3.02 10.14
N TYR A 39 8.83 3.23 10.59
CA TYR A 39 8.38 4.49 11.16
C TYR A 39 9.06 4.83 12.50
N ASN A 40 9.24 3.84 13.37
CA ASN A 40 9.80 4.04 14.71
C ASN A 40 11.34 4.10 14.73
N ASP A 41 11.99 3.70 13.64
CA ASP A 41 13.45 3.65 13.56
C ASP A 41 14.07 5.01 13.21
N THR A 42 14.43 5.78 14.22
CA THR A 42 14.98 7.13 14.08
C THR A 42 16.50 7.18 13.94
N ARG A 43 17.14 6.08 13.52
CA ARG A 43 18.60 6.07 13.29
C ARG A 43 19.04 7.19 12.34
N GLN A 44 20.26 7.67 12.55
CA GLN A 44 20.84 8.73 11.73
C GLN A 44 21.20 8.27 10.31
N ASP A 45 21.68 7.04 10.19
CA ASP A 45 22.11 6.42 8.93
C ASP A 45 21.94 4.89 8.97
N CYS A 46 22.15 4.22 7.84
CA CYS A 46 22.00 2.78 7.68
C CYS A 46 23.34 2.03 7.82
N GLY A 47 24.14 2.40 8.82
CA GLY A 47 25.42 1.73 9.13
C GLY A 47 26.62 2.43 8.49
N GLY A 48 26.62 3.77 8.51
CA GLY A 48 27.71 4.63 8.10
C GLY A 48 27.25 5.88 7.36
N PRO A 49 28.09 6.94 7.32
CA PRO A 49 27.71 8.24 6.80
C PRO A 49 27.50 8.27 5.27
N SER A 50 27.92 7.23 4.56
CA SER A 50 27.62 7.05 3.12
C SER A 50 26.28 6.36 2.85
N LYS A 51 25.52 6.03 3.88
CA LYS A 51 24.26 5.28 3.78
C LYS A 51 23.12 6.06 4.44
N PRO A 52 22.53 7.06 3.75
CA PRO A 52 21.40 7.82 4.29
C PRO A 52 20.29 6.95 4.87
N ALA A 53 19.61 7.46 5.91
CA ALA A 53 18.61 6.69 6.64
C ALA A 53 17.42 6.19 5.80
N PHE A 54 17.10 6.85 4.68
CA PHE A 54 16.04 6.40 3.75
C PHE A 54 16.33 5.04 3.09
N LEU A 55 17.58 4.56 3.16
CA LEU A 55 17.94 3.25 2.63
C LEU A 55 17.31 2.10 3.43
N CYS A 56 17.01 2.31 4.72
CA CYS A 56 16.58 1.23 5.62
C CYS A 56 15.55 1.62 6.69
N SER A 57 15.19 2.90 6.80
CA SER A 57 14.26 3.42 7.79
C SER A 57 13.34 4.47 7.18
N GLY A 58 12.26 4.78 7.88
CA GLY A 58 11.20 5.67 7.44
C GLY A 58 10.32 5.08 6.34
N VAL A 59 9.13 5.65 6.20
CA VAL A 59 8.14 5.27 5.20
C VAL A 59 8.24 6.27 4.06
N LEU A 60 8.83 5.84 2.94
CA LEU A 60 8.88 6.62 1.71
C LEU A 60 7.66 6.28 0.87
N PHE A 61 6.88 7.28 0.46
CA PHE A 61 5.65 7.04 -0.27
C PHE A 61 5.34 8.19 -1.23
N ARG A 62 4.42 7.94 -2.16
CA ARG A 62 3.90 8.95 -3.08
C ARG A 62 2.38 8.92 -3.07
N ALA A 63 1.78 10.08 -2.83
CA ALA A 63 0.35 10.29 -3.02
C ALA A 63 0.06 10.48 -4.52
N THR A 64 -1.05 9.92 -4.99
CA THR A 64 -1.40 9.92 -6.42
C THR A 64 -2.87 10.26 -6.63
N TRP A 65 -3.17 10.98 -7.71
CA TRP A 65 -4.54 11.12 -8.18
C TRP A 65 -5.04 9.78 -8.73
N PRO A 66 -6.14 9.22 -8.23
CA PRO A 66 -6.73 8.02 -8.82
C PRO A 66 -7.21 8.32 -10.24
N SER A 67 -6.85 7.47 -11.19
CA SER A 67 -7.26 7.61 -12.59
C SER A 67 -7.34 6.26 -13.27
N THR A 68 -8.26 6.14 -14.22
CA THR A 68 -8.32 5.01 -15.16
C THR A 68 -7.53 5.26 -16.44
N ASP A 69 -7.07 6.49 -16.66
CA ASP A 69 -6.38 6.91 -17.91
C ASP A 69 -4.89 6.60 -17.87
N TYR A 70 -4.33 6.40 -16.68
CA TYR A 70 -2.93 6.04 -16.44
C TYR A 70 -2.82 5.15 -15.21
N GLN A 71 -1.68 4.44 -15.10
CA GLN A 71 -1.42 3.60 -13.93
C GLN A 71 -0.88 4.46 -12.78
N PHE A 72 -1.22 4.08 -11.54
CA PHE A 72 -0.79 4.85 -10.36
C PHE A 72 0.73 4.96 -10.19
N TYR A 73 1.49 3.99 -10.71
CA TYR A 73 2.95 3.96 -10.69
C TYR A 73 3.59 4.64 -11.92
N SER A 74 2.77 5.17 -12.85
CA SER A 74 3.29 5.86 -14.02
C SER A 74 3.85 7.24 -13.66
N ILE A 75 4.88 7.64 -14.39
CA ILE A 75 5.59 8.90 -14.22
C ILE A 75 4.86 9.98 -15.01
N SER A 76 4.45 11.06 -14.33
CA SER A 76 3.73 12.17 -14.97
C SER A 76 4.58 12.83 -16.07
N PRO A 77 3.98 13.45 -17.10
CA PRO A 77 4.73 14.15 -18.14
C PRO A 77 5.73 15.19 -17.60
N LYS A 78 5.36 15.90 -16.53
CA LYS A 78 6.27 16.84 -15.86
C LYS A 78 7.46 16.14 -15.20
N SER A 79 7.24 15.01 -14.55
CA SER A 79 8.31 14.21 -13.96
C SER A 79 9.21 13.58 -15.02
N GLN A 80 8.65 13.17 -16.17
CA GLN A 80 9.45 12.70 -17.31
C GLN A 80 10.35 13.82 -17.86
N ALA A 81 9.81 15.04 -18.00
CA ALA A 81 10.54 16.20 -18.50
C ALA A 81 11.61 16.72 -17.53
N SER A 82 11.30 16.81 -16.23
CA SER A 82 12.28 17.24 -15.21
C SER A 82 13.33 16.17 -14.91
N GLY A 83 12.99 14.89 -15.10
CA GLY A 83 13.83 13.75 -14.73
C GLY A 83 13.70 13.34 -13.26
N GLY A 84 12.79 13.96 -12.50
CA GLY A 84 12.56 13.61 -11.10
C GLY A 84 11.10 13.42 -10.72
N VAL A 85 10.89 12.65 -9.66
CA VAL A 85 9.58 12.32 -9.12
C VAL A 85 9.55 12.66 -7.63
N SER A 86 8.54 13.42 -7.20
CA SER A 86 8.38 13.78 -5.79
C SER A 86 7.88 12.60 -4.96
N ALA A 87 8.44 12.46 -3.77
CA ALA A 87 7.99 11.52 -2.75
C ALA A 87 7.97 12.22 -1.39
N SER A 88 7.19 11.71 -0.47
CA SER A 88 7.15 12.16 0.93
C SER A 88 7.77 11.08 1.82
N TYR A 89 8.38 11.51 2.92
CA TYR A 89 9.06 10.63 3.87
C TYR A 89 8.44 10.81 5.26
N LEU A 90 7.98 9.73 5.87
CA LEU A 90 7.33 9.75 7.19
C LEU A 90 8.10 8.90 8.19
N ARG A 91 8.42 9.50 9.33
CA ARG A 91 9.12 8.85 10.44
C ARG A 91 8.68 9.49 11.75
N LYS A 92 8.95 8.84 12.88
CA LYS A 92 8.55 9.33 14.20
C LYS A 92 9.03 10.76 14.53
N ASP A 93 10.18 11.15 13.96
CA ASP A 93 10.81 12.46 14.07
C ASP A 93 10.63 13.35 12.83
N ALA A 94 9.83 12.93 11.85
CA ALA A 94 9.55 13.63 10.58
C ALA A 94 8.04 13.57 10.26
N LYS A 95 7.22 14.21 11.10
CA LYS A 95 5.75 14.10 11.09
C LYS A 95 5.06 15.31 10.45
N TYR A 96 3.95 15.04 9.76
CA TYR A 96 3.02 16.05 9.20
C TYR A 96 1.61 15.46 9.13
N ARG A 97 0.60 16.33 9.10
CA ARG A 97 -0.81 15.95 9.24
C ARG A 97 -1.59 15.76 7.94
N LYS A 98 -1.01 16.11 6.79
CA LYS A 98 -1.68 16.05 5.48
C LYS A 98 -0.70 15.73 4.35
N LEU A 99 -1.24 15.29 3.21
CA LEU A 99 -0.49 15.09 1.98
C LEU A 99 -0.60 16.29 1.05
N ALA A 100 0.29 16.33 0.05
CA ALA A 100 0.25 17.31 -1.03
C ALA A 100 -1.13 17.32 -1.73
N TYR A 101 -1.62 18.52 -2.04
CA TYR A 101 -2.90 18.75 -2.73
C TYR A 101 -4.15 18.18 -2.05
N GLY A 102 -4.07 17.76 -0.78
CA GLY A 102 -5.18 17.11 -0.09
C GLY A 102 -5.47 15.69 -0.60
N LEU A 103 -4.51 15.06 -1.29
CA LEU A 103 -4.62 13.66 -1.70
C LEU A 103 -4.73 12.73 -0.49
N THR A 104 -5.45 11.62 -0.66
CA THR A 104 -5.77 10.69 0.43
C THR A 104 -5.42 9.24 0.12
N SER A 105 -4.74 8.98 -0.99
CA SER A 105 -4.28 7.64 -1.39
C SER A 105 -3.02 7.68 -2.24
N GLY A 106 -2.35 6.54 -2.34
CA GLY A 106 -1.11 6.39 -3.08
C GLY A 106 -0.45 5.04 -2.85
N PHE A 107 0.88 5.02 -2.95
CA PHE A 107 1.69 3.82 -2.76
C PHE A 107 2.95 4.11 -1.93
N ILE A 108 3.42 3.07 -1.25
CA ILE A 108 4.60 3.06 -0.39
C ILE A 108 5.69 2.25 -1.10
N PHE A 109 6.88 2.83 -1.23
CA PHE A 109 8.03 2.15 -1.81
C PHE A 109 8.61 1.13 -0.81
N ASP A 110 9.21 0.05 -1.32
CA ASP A 110 10.16 -0.70 -0.50
C ASP A 110 11.35 0.19 -0.13
N THR A 111 11.91 0.05 1.07
CA THR A 111 13.22 0.65 1.34
C THR A 111 14.29 0.00 0.46
N ILE A 112 15.28 0.74 -0.02
CA ILE A 112 16.38 0.21 -0.86
C ILE A 112 17.05 -1.05 -0.27
N PHE A 113 17.39 -1.06 1.03
CA PHE A 113 17.96 -2.26 1.68
C PHE A 113 16.95 -3.36 2.01
N GLY A 114 15.65 -3.06 1.90
CA GLY A 114 14.57 -4.04 2.00
C GLY A 114 14.02 -4.51 0.66
N ASN A 115 14.52 -3.94 -0.45
CA ASN A 115 14.07 -4.22 -1.79
C ASN A 115 14.41 -5.68 -2.17
N PRO A 116 13.50 -6.44 -2.81
CA PRO A 116 13.86 -7.73 -3.37
C PRO A 116 15.08 -7.63 -4.30
N ARG A 117 15.97 -8.62 -4.26
CA ARG A 117 17.27 -8.57 -4.96
C ARG A 117 17.15 -8.44 -6.49
N ASP A 118 16.04 -8.90 -7.05
CA ASP A 118 15.73 -8.84 -8.48
C ASP A 118 15.00 -7.56 -8.89
N HIS A 119 14.61 -6.72 -7.94
CA HIS A 119 13.99 -5.43 -8.18
C HIS A 119 15.04 -4.32 -8.33
N GLN A 120 14.66 -3.25 -9.02
CA GLN A 120 15.51 -2.08 -9.23
C GLN A 120 15.36 -1.11 -8.05
N ASP A 121 16.49 -0.63 -7.53
CA ASP A 121 16.52 0.45 -6.56
C ASP A 121 16.19 1.80 -7.22
N TYR A 122 15.42 2.63 -6.52
CA TYR A 122 15.29 4.03 -6.88
C TYR A 122 16.49 4.82 -6.35
N ALA A 123 16.78 5.97 -6.98
CA ALA A 123 17.78 6.91 -6.49
C ALA A 123 17.10 8.12 -5.85
N VAL A 124 17.48 8.48 -4.62
CA VAL A 124 17.07 9.75 -3.99
C VAL A 124 18.11 10.80 -4.36
N LEU A 125 17.67 11.90 -4.98
CA LEU A 125 18.53 12.97 -5.48
C LEU A 125 18.73 14.07 -4.44
N CYS A 126 17.62 14.52 -3.84
CA CYS A 126 17.68 15.56 -2.82
C CYS A 126 16.48 15.47 -1.86
N SER A 127 16.63 16.14 -0.72
CA SER A 127 15.61 16.23 0.32
C SER A 127 15.39 17.69 0.75
N PHE A 128 14.11 18.02 0.93
CA PHE A 128 13.63 19.30 1.46
C PHE A 128 12.88 19.05 2.78
N ALA A 129 13.05 19.94 3.75
CA ALA A 129 12.39 19.81 5.05
C ALA A 129 10.88 20.12 5.00
N ILE A 130 10.43 20.81 3.96
CA ILE A 130 9.04 21.15 3.67
C ILE A 130 8.87 21.20 2.15
N ASP A 131 7.62 21.11 1.65
CA ASP A 131 7.27 21.29 0.23
C ASP A 131 8.11 22.38 -0.43
N ALA A 132 8.68 22.08 -1.60
CA ALA A 132 9.62 22.95 -2.28
C ALA A 132 9.19 23.32 -3.70
N ALA A 133 7.92 23.05 -4.04
CA ALA A 133 7.36 23.29 -5.36
C ALA A 133 8.25 22.71 -6.50
N THR A 134 8.71 21.48 -6.33
CA THR A 134 9.81 20.93 -7.15
C THR A 134 9.50 20.75 -8.63
N ASP A 135 8.21 20.79 -9.01
CA ASP A 135 7.76 20.88 -10.41
C ASP A 135 8.35 22.09 -11.17
N ASP A 136 8.71 23.16 -10.45
CA ASP A 136 9.19 24.43 -10.99
C ASP A 136 10.72 24.59 -10.82
N ARG A 137 11.43 23.52 -10.46
CA ARG A 137 12.88 23.55 -10.16
C ARG A 137 13.73 22.83 -11.20
N GLN A 138 14.96 23.34 -11.39
CA GLN A 138 15.97 22.73 -12.25
C GLN A 138 16.61 21.47 -11.63
N GLN A 139 17.47 20.78 -12.39
CA GLN A 139 18.20 19.57 -11.97
C GLN A 139 17.33 18.53 -11.29
N ALA A 140 16.35 17.99 -12.03
CA ALA A 140 15.38 17.03 -11.51
C ALA A 140 14.61 17.51 -10.27
N GLY A 141 14.48 18.83 -10.09
CA GLY A 141 13.70 19.44 -9.03
C GLY A 141 14.50 19.82 -7.77
N CYS A 142 15.84 19.81 -7.83
CA CYS A 142 16.69 19.95 -6.65
C CYS A 142 17.32 21.33 -6.47
N THR A 143 17.37 22.17 -7.52
CA THR A 143 18.07 23.46 -7.45
C THR A 143 17.12 24.61 -7.80
N ASP A 144 17.65 25.66 -8.42
CA ASP A 144 17.00 26.88 -8.91
C ASP A 144 15.53 26.74 -9.27
N SER A 145 14.69 27.61 -8.70
CA SER A 145 13.26 27.66 -8.93
C SER A 145 12.89 28.80 -9.89
N ARG A 146 12.14 28.48 -10.93
CA ARG A 146 11.60 29.51 -11.84
C ARG A 146 10.54 30.41 -11.18
N ARG A 147 10.08 30.09 -9.96
CA ARG A 147 9.15 30.92 -9.19
C ARG A 147 9.82 32.13 -8.55
N THR A 148 11.15 32.12 -8.43
CA THR A 148 11.94 33.13 -7.72
C THR A 148 13.00 33.73 -8.64
N PRO A 149 12.63 34.34 -9.79
CA PRO A 149 13.57 34.72 -10.86
C PRO A 149 14.65 35.75 -10.45
N ALA A 150 14.51 36.39 -9.29
CA ALA A 150 15.51 37.29 -8.72
C ALA A 150 16.56 36.57 -7.84
N ASN A 151 16.46 35.25 -7.67
CA ASN A 151 17.33 34.43 -6.84
C ASN A 151 17.80 33.22 -7.64
N VAL A 152 18.84 32.55 -7.15
CA VAL A 152 19.31 31.27 -7.70
C VAL A 152 19.47 30.29 -6.55
N GLU A 153 18.55 29.34 -6.43
CA GLU A 153 18.63 28.32 -5.39
C GLU A 153 19.66 27.23 -5.75
N LYS A 154 20.37 26.77 -4.71
CA LYS A 154 21.47 25.81 -4.82
C LYS A 154 21.28 24.67 -3.85
N TYR A 155 22.16 23.67 -3.92
CA TYR A 155 22.28 22.71 -2.82
C TYR A 155 22.79 23.42 -1.57
N CYS A 156 22.30 23.02 -0.39
CA CYS A 156 22.62 23.70 0.86
C CYS A 156 24.13 23.78 1.14
N HIS A 157 24.86 22.70 0.84
CA HIS A 157 26.30 22.65 1.06
C HIS A 157 27.09 23.64 0.19
N GLU A 158 26.58 24.01 -0.99
CA GLU A 158 27.22 24.97 -1.91
C GLU A 158 27.14 26.42 -1.43
N ILE A 159 26.26 26.69 -0.46
CA ILE A 159 26.07 28.01 0.15
C ILE A 159 26.48 28.02 1.64
N GLY A 160 27.20 27.00 2.10
CA GLY A 160 27.67 26.89 3.48
C GLY A 160 26.59 26.49 4.50
N VAL A 161 25.41 26.09 4.04
CA VAL A 161 24.33 25.56 4.90
C VAL A 161 24.51 24.06 5.04
N THR A 162 24.95 23.60 6.21
CA THR A 162 25.27 22.19 6.47
C THR A 162 24.58 21.62 7.71
N THR A 163 23.88 22.46 8.47
CA THR A 163 23.13 22.07 9.67
C THR A 163 21.68 22.51 9.58
N ALA A 164 20.81 21.83 10.32
CA ALA A 164 19.41 22.19 10.45
C ALA A 164 19.25 23.64 10.93
N GLU A 165 20.02 24.06 11.92
CA GLU A 165 19.97 25.42 12.48
C GLU A 165 20.32 26.48 11.43
N GLN A 166 21.38 26.24 10.63
CA GLN A 166 21.72 27.11 9.51
C GLN A 166 20.62 27.13 8.44
N TRP A 167 20.02 25.98 8.14
CA TRP A 167 18.91 25.88 7.20
C TRP A 167 17.70 26.70 7.70
N GLY A 168 17.33 26.56 8.97
CA GLY A 168 16.21 27.30 9.56
C GLY A 168 16.45 28.81 9.57
N ALA A 169 17.68 29.25 9.83
CA ALA A 169 18.05 30.65 9.73
C ALA A 169 17.95 31.17 8.29
N ASN A 170 18.48 30.42 7.31
CA ASN A 170 18.40 30.75 5.89
C ASN A 170 16.95 30.81 5.39
N TYR A 171 16.11 29.83 5.78
CA TYR A 171 14.69 29.79 5.43
C TYR A 171 13.93 31.01 5.95
N ARG A 172 14.16 31.41 7.21
CA ARG A 172 13.57 32.63 7.78
C ARG A 172 14.08 33.90 7.11
N GLN A 173 15.37 33.98 6.79
CA GLN A 173 15.95 35.10 6.03
C GLN A 173 15.31 35.24 4.64
N ASN A 174 14.93 34.11 4.04
CA ASN A 174 14.22 34.08 2.76
C ASN A 174 12.70 34.30 2.88
N GLY A 175 12.21 34.68 4.08
CA GLY A 175 10.81 34.99 4.33
C GLY A 175 9.90 33.76 4.50
N GLY A 176 10.48 32.59 4.73
CA GLY A 176 9.71 31.33 4.77
C GLY A 176 9.20 30.90 3.40
N ASP A 177 9.79 31.38 2.31
CA ASP A 177 9.38 31.01 0.96
C ASP A 177 9.83 29.59 0.61
N HIS A 178 8.85 28.72 0.34
CA HIS A 178 9.03 27.31 -0.03
C HIS A 178 9.88 27.14 -1.29
N SER A 179 9.86 28.13 -2.19
CA SER A 179 10.64 28.10 -3.44
C SER A 179 12.08 28.55 -3.25
N ARG A 180 12.39 29.31 -2.18
CA ARG A 180 13.73 29.88 -1.91
C ARG A 180 14.59 29.05 -0.96
N GLN A 181 14.13 27.87 -0.54
CA GLN A 181 14.93 26.95 0.28
C GLN A 181 16.00 26.25 -0.56
N CYS A 182 17.18 26.03 0.02
CA CYS A 182 18.18 25.13 -0.53
C CYS A 182 17.78 23.67 -0.33
N ALA A 183 18.28 22.77 -1.18
CA ALA A 183 18.05 21.33 -1.06
C ALA A 183 19.24 20.62 -0.39
N PHE A 184 18.98 19.62 0.43
CA PHE A 184 20.02 18.71 0.91
C PHE A 184 20.35 17.70 -0.20
N ASP A 185 21.55 17.80 -0.75
CA ASP A 185 22.07 16.88 -1.76
C ASP A 185 22.45 15.54 -1.12
N VAL A 186 21.78 14.47 -1.55
CA VAL A 186 21.93 13.12 -0.99
C VAL A 186 22.27 12.08 -2.06
N ARG A 187 22.67 12.54 -3.26
CA ARG A 187 23.07 11.64 -4.34
C ARG A 187 24.31 10.85 -3.95
N ASP A 188 24.50 9.70 -4.61
CA ASP A 188 25.60 8.78 -4.33
C ASP A 188 26.99 9.44 -4.48
N GLU A 189 27.14 10.45 -5.35
CA GLU A 189 28.40 11.18 -5.52
C GLU A 189 28.82 11.96 -4.26
N ARG A 190 27.88 12.24 -3.35
CA ARG A 190 28.19 12.85 -2.04
C ARG A 190 28.83 11.86 -1.08
N ASN A 191 28.75 10.55 -1.34
CA ASN A 191 29.34 9.48 -0.54
C ASN A 191 29.11 9.73 0.97
N SER A 192 30.17 9.82 1.79
CA SER A 192 30.08 10.03 3.25
C SER A 192 29.42 11.35 3.68
N ALA A 193 29.12 12.27 2.75
CA ALA A 193 28.37 13.47 3.07
C ALA A 193 26.85 13.31 2.86
N ALA A 194 26.39 12.27 2.16
CA ALA A 194 24.97 12.05 1.87
C ALA A 194 24.16 11.74 3.13
N GLY A 195 24.66 10.84 3.99
CA GLY A 195 23.97 10.45 5.23
C GLY A 195 23.80 11.63 6.19
N PRO A 196 24.88 12.37 6.52
CA PRO A 196 24.77 13.60 7.29
C PRO A 196 23.81 14.63 6.67
N ALA A 197 23.86 14.85 5.35
CA ALA A 197 22.96 15.80 4.68
C ALA A 197 21.48 15.40 4.83
N PHE A 198 21.15 14.12 4.63
CA PHE A 198 19.78 13.63 4.83
C PHE A 198 19.33 13.72 6.29
N TYR A 199 20.21 13.42 7.24
CA TYR A 199 19.89 13.58 8.65
C TYR A 199 19.59 15.03 9.03
N GLN A 200 20.34 15.98 8.46
CA GLN A 200 20.10 17.41 8.66
C GLN A 200 18.79 17.89 8.01
N SER A 201 18.34 17.27 6.92
CA SER A 201 17.02 17.59 6.33
C SER A 201 15.87 17.18 7.25
N ILE A 202 15.98 16.05 7.96
CA ILE A 202 15.00 15.64 8.98
C ILE A 202 15.04 16.62 10.16
N ARG A 203 16.23 16.93 10.69
CA ARG A 203 16.37 17.90 11.80
C ARG A 203 15.87 19.30 11.43
N ALA A 204 16.01 19.70 10.17
CA ALA A 204 15.53 20.99 9.67
C ALA A 204 14.00 21.14 9.80
N MET A 205 13.23 20.05 9.74
CA MET A 205 11.78 20.08 9.99
C MET A 205 11.45 20.66 11.36
N ALA A 206 12.25 20.35 12.39
CA ALA A 206 12.05 20.84 13.75
C ALA A 206 12.32 22.35 13.90
N GLN A 207 13.09 22.96 13.00
CA GLN A 207 13.38 24.39 13.02
C GLN A 207 12.18 25.25 12.59
N ILE A 208 11.18 24.60 11.98
CA ILE A 208 9.91 25.19 11.54
C ILE A 208 8.72 24.33 11.97
N ALA A 209 8.80 23.71 13.16
CA ALA A 209 7.92 22.62 13.60
C ALA A 209 6.40 22.89 13.41
N THR A 210 5.94 24.11 13.68
CA THR A 210 4.53 24.49 13.47
C THR A 210 4.12 24.41 12.01
N GLU A 211 4.98 24.88 11.11
CA GLU A 211 4.73 24.92 9.67
C GLU A 211 4.92 23.54 9.02
N SER A 212 6.02 22.85 9.35
CA SER A 212 6.33 21.51 8.85
C SER A 212 5.33 20.46 9.34
N PHE A 213 4.68 20.65 10.49
CA PHE A 213 3.57 19.76 10.87
C PHE A 213 2.33 19.98 9.98
N GLY A 214 2.13 21.20 9.49
CA GLY A 214 1.01 21.59 8.63
C GLY A 214 1.18 21.26 7.15
N THR A 215 2.38 20.90 6.72
CA THR A 215 2.77 20.70 5.32
C THR A 215 3.78 19.56 5.19
N GLN A 216 3.60 18.67 4.23
CA GLN A 216 4.50 17.55 3.97
C GLN A 216 5.94 18.00 3.67
N ASN A 217 6.91 17.14 3.99
CA ASN A 217 8.25 17.25 3.42
C ASN A 217 8.28 16.73 1.97
N GLU A 218 9.40 16.94 1.28
CA GLU A 218 9.54 16.55 -0.11
C GLU A 218 10.94 15.99 -0.40
N LEU A 219 10.98 14.78 -0.96
CA LEU A 219 12.16 14.16 -1.55
C LEU A 219 11.99 14.14 -3.07
N ARG A 220 13.11 14.25 -3.78
CA ARG A 220 13.16 14.04 -5.23
C ARG A 220 13.86 12.74 -5.53
N LEU A 221 13.14 11.84 -6.20
CA LEU A 221 13.67 10.60 -6.71
C LEU A 221 14.02 10.77 -8.19
N ALA A 222 15.03 10.05 -8.69
CA ALA A 222 15.22 9.91 -10.13
C ALA A 222 14.00 9.21 -10.76
N LYS A 223 13.71 9.52 -12.02
CA LYS A 223 12.73 8.74 -12.78
C LYS A 223 13.15 7.26 -12.87
N TRP A 224 12.16 6.38 -12.88
CA TRP A 224 12.35 4.93 -12.98
C TRP A 224 11.81 4.39 -14.32
N GLU A 225 12.15 3.15 -14.65
CA GLU A 225 11.48 2.42 -15.73
C GLU A 225 10.13 1.91 -15.23
N GLU A 226 9.06 2.08 -15.99
CA GLU A 226 7.73 1.58 -15.61
C GLU A 226 7.61 0.07 -15.92
N LYS A 227 8.17 -0.76 -15.02
CA LYS A 227 8.26 -2.22 -15.17
C LYS A 227 7.83 -2.95 -13.90
N PRO A 228 6.55 -2.87 -13.50
CA PRO A 228 6.07 -3.55 -12.29
C PRO A 228 6.20 -5.08 -12.44
N PRO A 229 6.52 -5.82 -11.36
CA PRO A 229 6.78 -5.32 -10.00
C PRO A 229 8.23 -4.86 -9.76
N LEU A 230 9.10 -4.96 -10.78
CA LEU A 230 10.55 -4.76 -10.64
C LEU A 230 10.94 -3.29 -10.49
N SER A 231 10.17 -2.37 -11.08
CA SER A 231 10.45 -0.94 -11.04
C SER A 231 9.16 -0.11 -11.23
N PRO A 232 8.80 0.77 -10.29
CA PRO A 232 9.39 0.90 -8.97
C PRO A 232 9.00 -0.31 -8.09
N SER A 233 9.82 -0.66 -7.09
CA SER A 233 9.39 -1.64 -6.07
C SER A 233 8.43 -1.01 -5.08
N ILE A 234 7.31 -1.70 -4.85
CA ILE A 234 6.19 -1.18 -4.07
C ILE A 234 5.88 -2.18 -2.95
N LEU A 235 5.98 -1.70 -1.71
CA LEU A 235 5.68 -2.45 -0.50
C LEU A 235 4.17 -2.57 -0.27
N ALA A 236 3.44 -1.47 -0.48
CA ALA A 236 2.02 -1.40 -0.19
C ALA A 236 1.32 -0.28 -0.96
N LEU A 237 0.00 -0.39 -1.08
CA LEU A 237 -0.87 0.73 -1.37
C LEU A 237 -1.36 1.35 -0.07
N PHE A 238 -1.73 2.62 -0.09
CA PHE A 238 -2.28 3.25 1.09
C PHE A 238 -3.49 4.14 0.82
N TYR A 239 -4.27 4.34 1.87
CA TYR A 239 -5.23 5.44 2.00
C TYR A 239 -5.14 6.03 3.41
N THR A 240 -5.36 7.34 3.55
CA THR A 240 -5.25 8.05 4.85
C THR A 240 -6.59 8.13 5.58
N GLU A 241 -7.69 8.14 4.84
CA GLU A 241 -9.05 8.29 5.32
C GLU A 241 -10.04 7.68 4.31
N ASP A 242 -11.29 7.45 4.70
CA ASP A 242 -12.26 6.67 3.90
C ASP A 242 -12.49 7.25 2.49
N SER A 243 -12.38 8.58 2.30
CA SER A 243 -12.49 9.22 0.99
C SER A 243 -11.42 8.75 -0.02
N GLY A 244 -10.27 8.27 0.47
CA GLY A 244 -9.17 7.74 -0.35
C GLY A 244 -9.29 6.24 -0.68
N LEU A 245 -10.20 5.51 -0.03
CA LEU A 245 -10.29 4.05 -0.13
C LEU A 245 -10.51 3.58 -1.58
N GLU A 246 -11.45 4.20 -2.30
CA GLU A 246 -11.76 3.79 -3.68
C GLU A 246 -10.62 4.07 -4.65
N GLY A 247 -9.85 5.13 -4.42
CA GLY A 247 -8.65 5.41 -5.20
C GLY A 247 -7.58 4.34 -4.99
N ALA A 248 -7.38 3.93 -3.74
CA ALA A 248 -6.40 2.91 -3.41
C ALA A 248 -6.83 1.49 -3.85
N ARG A 249 -8.13 1.18 -3.83
CA ARG A 249 -8.69 -0.05 -4.41
C ARG A 249 -8.51 -0.12 -5.93
N LEU A 250 -8.68 1.01 -6.63
CA LEU A 250 -8.36 1.10 -8.05
C LEU A 250 -6.89 0.78 -8.31
N ASN A 251 -5.97 1.34 -7.51
CA ASN A 251 -4.55 1.03 -7.61
C ASN A 251 -4.26 -0.47 -7.38
N GLN A 252 -4.99 -1.12 -6.44
CA GLN A 252 -4.84 -2.55 -6.16
C GLN A 252 -5.24 -3.42 -7.36
N ILE A 253 -6.32 -3.05 -8.05
CA ILE A 253 -6.76 -3.72 -9.28
C ILE A 253 -5.76 -3.50 -10.42
N GLN A 254 -5.28 -2.27 -10.59
CA GLN A 254 -4.26 -1.93 -11.59
C GLN A 254 -2.99 -2.76 -11.38
N TRP A 255 -2.50 -2.84 -10.15
CA TRP A 255 -1.34 -3.66 -9.79
C TRP A 255 -1.56 -5.15 -10.11
N TYR A 256 -2.71 -5.70 -9.72
CA TYR A 256 -3.02 -7.10 -9.99
C TYR A 256 -3.11 -7.37 -11.49
N ARG A 257 -3.73 -6.49 -12.28
CA ARG A 257 -3.79 -6.62 -13.75
C ARG A 257 -2.39 -6.63 -14.37
N ALA A 258 -1.49 -5.78 -13.89
CA ALA A 258 -0.13 -5.66 -14.41
C ALA A 258 0.78 -6.84 -14.00
N THR A 259 0.62 -7.38 -12.79
CA THR A 259 1.62 -8.29 -12.18
C THR A 259 1.08 -9.67 -11.85
N GLN A 260 -0.24 -9.84 -11.76
CA GLN A 260 -0.92 -11.00 -11.17
C GLN A 260 -0.49 -11.29 -9.72
N ARG A 261 0.03 -10.27 -9.01
CA ARG A 261 0.47 -10.37 -7.61
C ARG A 261 -0.47 -9.61 -6.69
N TYR A 262 -0.59 -10.10 -5.46
CA TYR A 262 -1.23 -9.36 -4.39
C TYR A 262 -0.33 -8.22 -3.91
N LEU A 263 -0.94 -7.05 -3.64
CA LEU A 263 -0.28 -5.91 -3.00
C LEU A 263 -1.24 -5.38 -1.93
N PRO A 264 -0.83 -5.35 -0.65
CA PRO A 264 -1.75 -5.02 0.44
C PRO A 264 -2.11 -3.54 0.41
N LEU A 265 -3.39 -3.27 0.70
CA LEU A 265 -3.89 -1.93 0.93
C LEU A 265 -3.89 -1.62 2.43
N ILE A 266 -3.11 -0.63 2.84
CA ILE A 266 -2.92 -0.22 4.24
C ILE A 266 -3.63 1.11 4.51
N ASN A 267 -4.35 1.17 5.62
CA ASN A 267 -4.79 2.45 6.15
C ASN A 267 -3.62 3.12 6.90
N MET A 268 -3.02 4.14 6.28
CA MET A 268 -1.92 4.92 6.84
C MET A 268 -2.48 6.23 7.39
N LYS A 269 -2.90 6.26 8.65
CA LYS A 269 -3.41 7.50 9.27
C LYS A 269 -2.27 8.41 9.69
N LEU A 270 -2.31 9.64 9.20
CA LEU A 270 -1.38 10.69 9.60
C LEU A 270 -1.76 11.27 10.97
N PRO A 271 -0.79 11.72 11.78
CA PRO A 271 -1.04 12.32 13.08
C PRO A 271 -1.82 13.64 12.94
N GLN A 272 -2.80 13.87 13.82
CA GLN A 272 -3.59 15.12 13.83
C GLN A 272 -3.01 16.18 14.78
N THR A 273 -2.18 15.76 15.73
CA THR A 273 -1.38 16.64 16.59
C THR A 273 0.10 16.22 16.60
N PRO A 274 1.05 17.11 16.91
CA PRO A 274 2.48 16.75 16.95
C PRO A 274 2.83 15.64 17.94
N GLN A 275 2.01 15.43 18.98
CA GLN A 275 2.20 14.39 20.00
C GLN A 275 1.71 13.01 19.52
N GLN A 276 0.81 12.96 18.54
CA GLN A 276 0.34 11.71 17.96
C GLN A 276 1.38 11.13 17.01
N ASP A 277 1.39 9.81 16.92
CA ASP A 277 2.18 9.07 15.94
C ASP A 277 1.27 8.64 14.77
N ALA A 278 1.88 8.39 13.61
CA ALA A 278 1.18 7.77 12.50
C ALA A 278 0.79 6.33 12.85
N THR A 279 -0.32 5.84 12.29
CA THR A 279 -0.77 4.46 12.48
C THR A 279 -0.98 3.75 11.17
N PHE A 280 -0.75 2.44 11.18
CA PHE A 280 -0.87 1.57 10.02
C PHE A 280 -1.81 0.44 10.38
N LEU A 281 -2.88 0.27 9.60
CA LEU A 281 -3.86 -0.79 9.81
C LEU A 281 -4.10 -1.55 8.52
N TYR A 282 -4.10 -2.87 8.63
CA TYR A 282 -4.58 -3.77 7.59
C TYR A 282 -6.00 -4.23 7.94
N ASP A 283 -6.92 -4.07 7.00
CA ASP A 283 -8.27 -4.62 7.10
C ASP A 283 -8.56 -5.42 5.82
N SER A 284 -8.75 -6.72 5.98
CA SER A 284 -9.04 -7.64 4.87
C SER A 284 -10.38 -7.32 4.19
N LYS A 285 -11.32 -6.66 4.88
CA LYS A 285 -12.60 -6.22 4.29
C LYS A 285 -12.46 -4.99 3.39
N LYS A 286 -11.35 -4.26 3.51
CA LYS A 286 -11.06 -3.06 2.70
C LYS A 286 -10.34 -3.39 1.39
N GLN A 287 -9.85 -4.62 1.23
CA GLN A 287 -9.21 -5.10 0.01
C GLN A 287 -10.26 -5.41 -1.09
N VAL A 288 -9.85 -5.39 -2.36
CA VAL A 288 -10.60 -5.93 -3.50
C VAL A 288 -9.94 -7.21 -4.04
N ILE A 289 -8.61 -7.27 -4.00
CA ILE A 289 -7.81 -8.43 -4.36
C ILE A 289 -7.38 -9.12 -3.07
N TYR A 290 -7.44 -10.45 -3.03
CA TYR A 290 -7.04 -11.27 -1.88
C TYR A 290 -5.65 -11.89 -2.08
N PRO A 291 -4.88 -12.16 -1.01
CA PRO A 291 -3.63 -12.89 -1.11
C PRO A 291 -3.85 -14.29 -1.70
N THR A 292 -2.94 -14.73 -2.57
CA THR A 292 -2.97 -16.08 -3.17
C THR A 292 -1.97 -16.99 -2.48
N SER A 293 -2.31 -18.27 -2.31
CA SER A 293 -1.42 -19.27 -1.70
C SER A 293 -0.55 -20.00 -2.72
N GLU A 294 -0.94 -19.95 -3.99
CA GLU A 294 -0.33 -20.69 -5.09
C GLU A 294 -0.35 -19.85 -6.37
N ARG A 295 0.54 -20.21 -7.32
CA ARG A 295 0.51 -19.64 -8.67
C ARG A 295 -0.79 -20.04 -9.38
N ASN A 296 -1.16 -19.26 -10.39
CA ASN A 296 -2.35 -19.57 -11.20
C ASN A 296 -2.24 -20.96 -11.84
N SER A 297 -3.23 -21.82 -11.57
CA SER A 297 -3.30 -23.15 -12.17
C SER A 297 -4.03 -23.17 -13.52
N CYS A 298 -4.75 -22.10 -13.85
CA CYS A 298 -5.46 -21.94 -15.11
C CYS A 298 -4.89 -20.75 -15.89
N GLU A 299 -4.89 -20.84 -17.22
CA GLU A 299 -4.65 -19.69 -18.09
C GLU A 299 -5.73 -18.61 -17.88
N ARG A 300 -6.97 -19.05 -17.69
CA ARG A 300 -8.12 -18.21 -17.38
C ARG A 300 -9.16 -18.98 -16.57
N TYR A 301 -9.71 -18.36 -15.54
CA TYR A 301 -10.73 -18.97 -14.68
C TYR A 301 -12.16 -18.71 -15.17
N VAL A 302 -12.42 -17.53 -15.73
CA VAL A 302 -13.76 -17.04 -16.10
C VAL A 302 -13.91 -17.01 -17.62
N GLN A 303 -14.85 -17.79 -18.16
CA GLN A 303 -15.23 -17.75 -19.58
C GLN A 303 -15.96 -16.45 -19.94
N SER A 304 -16.94 -16.06 -19.13
CA SER A 304 -17.69 -14.80 -19.28
C SER A 304 -18.26 -14.36 -17.93
N ALA A 305 -18.44 -13.06 -17.74
CA ALA A 305 -19.14 -12.49 -16.58
C ALA A 305 -20.00 -11.32 -17.06
N VAL A 306 -21.32 -11.42 -16.91
CA VAL A 306 -22.29 -10.47 -17.46
C VAL A 306 -23.25 -10.01 -16.36
N TRP A 307 -23.48 -8.70 -16.29
CA TRP A 307 -24.49 -8.15 -15.38
C TRP A 307 -25.88 -8.30 -15.98
N VAL A 308 -26.77 -8.92 -15.22
CA VAL A 308 -28.17 -9.16 -15.60
C VAL A 308 -29.07 -8.76 -14.44
N GLU A 309 -30.24 -8.23 -14.75
CA GLU A 309 -31.30 -7.99 -13.77
C GLU A 309 -32.17 -9.24 -13.67
N ARG A 310 -32.40 -9.74 -12.45
CA ARG A 310 -33.14 -10.99 -12.21
C ARG A 310 -34.07 -10.82 -11.02
N ASP A 311 -35.23 -11.47 -11.08
CA ASP A 311 -36.09 -11.62 -9.90
C ASP A 311 -35.37 -12.48 -8.86
N ASP A 312 -35.16 -11.95 -7.65
CA ASP A 312 -34.58 -12.68 -6.54
C ASP A 312 -35.65 -13.05 -5.50
N PRO A 313 -35.87 -14.36 -5.24
CA PRO A 313 -36.89 -14.81 -4.30
C PRO A 313 -36.56 -14.47 -2.84
N GLY A 314 -35.27 -14.27 -2.51
CA GLY A 314 -34.86 -13.88 -1.17
C GLY A 314 -35.17 -12.41 -0.86
N PHE A 315 -34.97 -11.52 -1.83
CA PHE A 315 -35.26 -10.08 -1.68
C PHE A 315 -36.68 -9.69 -2.10
N GLY A 316 -37.41 -10.55 -2.81
CA GLY A 316 -38.76 -10.26 -3.30
C GLY A 316 -38.81 -9.11 -4.33
N LYS A 317 -37.67 -8.80 -4.96
CA LYS A 317 -37.51 -7.74 -5.96
C LYS A 317 -36.48 -8.16 -7.00
N LYS A 318 -36.44 -7.41 -8.09
CA LYS A 318 -35.33 -7.53 -9.05
C LYS A 318 -34.05 -6.95 -8.47
N ILE A 319 -32.95 -7.64 -8.70
CA ILE A 319 -31.60 -7.20 -8.31
C ILE A 319 -30.61 -7.40 -9.44
N MET A 320 -29.54 -6.60 -9.42
CA MET A 320 -28.41 -6.78 -10.33
C MET A 320 -27.53 -7.95 -9.88
N THR A 321 -27.36 -8.91 -10.79
CA THR A 321 -26.62 -10.16 -10.59
C THR A 321 -25.49 -10.24 -11.60
N LEU A 322 -24.31 -10.68 -11.15
CA LEU A 322 -23.21 -11.05 -12.02
C LEU A 322 -23.33 -12.54 -12.37
N GLU A 323 -23.77 -12.82 -13.59
CA GLU A 323 -23.85 -14.17 -14.14
C GLU A 323 -22.47 -14.57 -14.68
N VAL A 324 -21.82 -15.52 -14.00
CA VAL A 324 -20.46 -15.97 -14.29
C VAL A 324 -20.51 -17.36 -14.93
N THR A 325 -19.89 -17.50 -16.09
CA THR A 325 -19.60 -18.80 -16.72
C THR A 325 -18.12 -19.12 -16.49
N PRO A 326 -17.76 -20.09 -15.64
CA PRO A 326 -16.39 -20.57 -15.50
C PRO A 326 -15.87 -21.26 -16.77
N THR A 327 -14.55 -21.22 -17.00
CA THR A 327 -13.90 -22.16 -17.94
C THR A 327 -13.92 -23.58 -17.36
N ASP A 328 -13.63 -24.60 -18.19
CA ASP A 328 -13.50 -25.98 -17.69
C ASP A 328 -12.41 -26.10 -16.62
N CYS A 329 -11.27 -25.43 -16.79
CA CYS A 329 -10.24 -25.36 -15.77
C CYS A 329 -10.76 -24.64 -14.52
N GLY A 330 -11.32 -23.44 -14.67
CA GLY A 330 -11.84 -22.63 -13.58
C GLY A 330 -12.92 -23.33 -12.75
N ARG A 331 -13.76 -24.13 -13.38
CA ARG A 331 -14.79 -24.94 -12.72
C ARG A 331 -14.20 -26.06 -11.84
N ASN A 332 -13.07 -26.60 -12.23
CA ASN A 332 -12.45 -27.79 -11.62
C ASN A 332 -11.32 -27.46 -10.64
N ILE A 333 -11.09 -26.18 -10.33
CA ILE A 333 -10.07 -25.77 -9.35
C ILE A 333 -10.39 -26.25 -7.93
N ARG A 334 -9.35 -26.32 -7.10
CA ARG A 334 -9.42 -26.64 -5.67
C ARG A 334 -9.37 -25.37 -4.82
N ASP A 335 -9.56 -25.52 -3.51
CA ASP A 335 -9.71 -24.41 -2.56
C ASP A 335 -8.52 -23.43 -2.59
N ASN A 336 -7.31 -23.92 -2.80
CA ASN A 336 -6.08 -23.12 -2.90
C ASN A 336 -6.07 -22.11 -4.06
N GLN A 337 -6.94 -22.28 -5.07
CA GLN A 337 -7.05 -21.41 -6.25
C GLN A 337 -8.30 -20.50 -6.20
N THR A 338 -9.15 -20.60 -5.17
CA THR A 338 -10.39 -19.82 -5.12
C THR A 338 -10.15 -18.32 -5.04
N ASN A 339 -9.05 -17.87 -4.41
CA ASN A 339 -8.63 -16.47 -4.44
C ASN A 339 -8.13 -16.06 -5.82
N ASN A 340 -7.40 -16.92 -6.53
CA ASN A 340 -6.93 -16.65 -7.89
C ASN A 340 -8.13 -16.43 -8.85
N PHE A 341 -9.13 -17.32 -8.80
CA PHE A 341 -10.38 -17.15 -9.55
C PHE A 341 -11.05 -15.83 -9.18
N PHE A 342 -11.26 -15.59 -7.88
CA PHE A 342 -11.95 -14.38 -7.43
C PHE A 342 -11.22 -13.11 -7.86
N ASN A 343 -9.89 -13.09 -7.78
CA ASN A 343 -9.08 -11.93 -8.15
C ASN A 343 -9.17 -11.64 -9.65
N GLU A 344 -9.19 -12.66 -10.52
CA GLU A 344 -9.49 -12.47 -11.95
C GLU A 344 -10.86 -11.80 -12.16
N LEU A 345 -11.89 -12.30 -11.48
CA LEU A 345 -13.24 -11.75 -11.58
C LEU A 345 -13.33 -10.31 -11.03
N ALA A 346 -12.80 -10.06 -9.83
CA ALA A 346 -12.82 -8.77 -9.17
C ALA A 346 -12.02 -7.73 -9.98
N ALA A 347 -10.84 -8.11 -10.49
CA ALA A 347 -10.06 -7.23 -11.34
C ALA A 347 -10.78 -6.88 -12.63
N ALA A 348 -11.64 -7.74 -13.17
CA ALA A 348 -12.45 -7.44 -14.36
C ALA A 348 -13.71 -6.63 -14.06
N GLN A 349 -14.39 -6.90 -12.94
CA GLN A 349 -15.79 -6.49 -12.74
C GLN A 349 -16.02 -5.49 -11.62
N TYR A 350 -15.09 -5.30 -10.67
CA TYR A 350 -15.32 -4.49 -9.47
C TYR A 350 -15.74 -3.05 -9.80
N LEU A 351 -15.12 -2.41 -10.80
CA LEU A 351 -15.40 -1.02 -11.16
C LEU A 351 -16.81 -0.79 -11.73
N ASN A 352 -17.55 -1.86 -12.06
CA ASN A 352 -18.94 -1.73 -12.48
C ASN A 352 -19.78 -1.15 -11.33
N PRO A 353 -20.62 -0.12 -11.57
CA PRO A 353 -21.45 0.49 -10.53
C PRO A 353 -22.36 -0.49 -9.78
N ASN A 354 -22.80 -1.56 -10.45
CA ASN A 354 -23.65 -2.61 -9.85
C ASN A 354 -22.93 -3.36 -8.72
N TRP A 355 -21.59 -3.42 -8.75
CA TRP A 355 -20.77 -3.96 -7.68
C TRP A 355 -20.28 -2.84 -6.77
N LYS A 356 -19.47 -1.92 -7.29
CA LYS A 356 -18.79 -0.89 -6.49
C LYS A 356 -19.76 -0.05 -5.65
N ASN A 357 -20.85 0.38 -6.27
CA ASN A 357 -21.83 1.31 -5.68
C ASN A 357 -23.13 0.60 -5.31
N ASN A 358 -23.11 -0.72 -5.10
CA ASN A 358 -24.32 -1.48 -4.82
C ASN A 358 -25.06 -0.88 -3.61
N PRO A 359 -26.34 -0.52 -3.76
CA PRO A 359 -27.07 0.20 -2.72
C PRO A 359 -27.48 -0.67 -1.54
N ASP A 360 -27.58 -1.99 -1.72
CA ASP A 360 -28.11 -2.92 -0.71
C ASP A 360 -27.05 -3.37 0.30
N ASN A 361 -25.75 -3.41 -0.06
CA ASN A 361 -24.68 -3.88 0.83
C ASN A 361 -23.33 -3.15 0.64
N ARG A 362 -23.30 -1.84 0.89
CA ARG A 362 -22.13 -0.98 0.61
C ARG A 362 -20.83 -1.41 1.33
N ASP A 363 -20.94 -1.90 2.56
CA ASP A 363 -19.77 -2.14 3.42
C ASP A 363 -19.11 -3.50 3.22
N SER A 364 -19.74 -4.41 2.47
CA SER A 364 -19.24 -5.78 2.32
C SER A 364 -19.46 -6.38 0.93
N THR A 365 -19.67 -5.57 -0.12
CA THR A 365 -19.89 -6.06 -1.50
C THR A 365 -18.80 -7.03 -1.97
N VAL A 366 -17.52 -6.71 -1.76
CA VAL A 366 -16.38 -7.57 -2.15
C VAL A 366 -16.42 -8.90 -1.41
N GLY A 367 -16.55 -8.86 -0.09
CA GLY A 367 -16.62 -10.05 0.74
C GLY A 367 -17.83 -10.93 0.40
N SER A 368 -18.98 -10.30 0.12
CA SER A 368 -20.21 -10.99 -0.30
C SER A 368 -20.01 -11.73 -1.61
N MET A 369 -19.47 -11.06 -2.63
CA MET A 369 -19.19 -11.68 -3.92
C MET A 369 -18.18 -12.82 -3.79
N ARG A 370 -17.14 -12.65 -2.95
CA ARG A 370 -16.15 -13.68 -2.63
C ARG A 370 -16.78 -14.89 -1.94
N ARG A 371 -17.72 -14.66 -1.01
CA ARG A 371 -18.46 -15.71 -0.30
C ARG A 371 -19.35 -16.47 -1.26
N GLN A 372 -20.13 -15.78 -2.09
CA GLN A 372 -21.03 -16.42 -3.05
C GLN A 372 -20.28 -17.27 -4.07
N LEU A 373 -19.13 -16.79 -4.56
CA LEU A 373 -18.29 -17.58 -5.47
C LEU A 373 -17.89 -18.92 -4.83
N VAL A 374 -17.40 -18.90 -3.58
CA VAL A 374 -17.04 -20.15 -2.89
C VAL A 374 -18.25 -21.00 -2.53
N CYS A 375 -19.39 -20.40 -2.20
CA CYS A 375 -20.62 -21.19 -2.02
C CYS A 375 -20.99 -21.93 -3.31
N HIS A 376 -20.88 -21.29 -4.48
CA HIS A 376 -21.14 -21.93 -5.77
C HIS A 376 -20.16 -23.08 -6.07
N PHE A 377 -18.89 -22.96 -5.69
CA PHE A 377 -17.94 -24.08 -5.78
C PHE A 377 -18.34 -25.30 -4.95
N ASN A 378 -19.05 -25.09 -3.83
CA ASN A 378 -19.49 -26.15 -2.93
C ASN A 378 -20.78 -26.85 -3.40
N ILE A 379 -21.79 -26.09 -3.84
CA ILE A 379 -23.13 -26.67 -4.10
C ILE A 379 -23.62 -26.54 -5.55
N ALA A 380 -22.97 -25.71 -6.36
CA ALA A 380 -23.45 -25.36 -7.70
C ALA A 380 -22.38 -25.54 -8.78
N ARG A 381 -21.29 -26.27 -8.49
CA ARG A 381 -20.13 -26.42 -9.37
C ARG A 381 -20.49 -26.87 -10.79
N ASN A 382 -21.48 -27.75 -10.92
CA ASN A 382 -21.91 -28.33 -12.21
C ASN A 382 -22.94 -27.46 -12.96
N LYS A 383 -23.46 -26.38 -12.36
CA LYS A 383 -24.36 -25.47 -13.10
C LYS A 383 -23.58 -24.73 -14.18
N PRO A 384 -24.13 -24.54 -15.39
CA PRO A 384 -23.42 -23.86 -16.47
C PRO A 384 -22.97 -22.45 -16.05
N GLN A 385 -23.84 -21.74 -15.33
CA GLN A 385 -23.64 -20.38 -14.87
C GLN A 385 -23.82 -20.28 -13.35
N TRP A 386 -23.08 -19.36 -12.73
CA TRP A 386 -23.12 -19.01 -11.32
C TRP A 386 -23.59 -17.57 -11.15
N ASN A 387 -24.55 -17.35 -10.27
CA ASN A 387 -25.15 -16.04 -10.05
C ASN A 387 -24.58 -15.45 -8.77
N LEU A 388 -23.78 -14.38 -8.89
CA LEU A 388 -23.15 -13.71 -7.76
C LEU A 388 -23.73 -12.31 -7.60
N GLU A 389 -24.15 -11.97 -6.39
CA GLU A 389 -24.99 -10.79 -6.16
C GLU A 389 -24.44 -9.91 -5.04
N PRO A 390 -23.86 -8.75 -5.35
CA PRO A 390 -23.22 -7.91 -4.32
C PRO A 390 -24.20 -7.44 -3.24
N SER A 391 -25.51 -7.45 -3.50
CA SER A 391 -26.59 -7.11 -2.56
C SER A 391 -26.71 -8.06 -1.37
N ARG A 392 -26.30 -9.34 -1.50
CA ARG A 392 -26.39 -10.30 -0.39
C ARG A 392 -25.46 -9.90 0.76
N PRO A 393 -25.85 -10.01 2.03
CA PRO A 393 -24.96 -9.73 3.16
C PRO A 393 -23.77 -10.70 3.18
N TYR A 394 -22.68 -10.32 3.85
CA TYR A 394 -21.59 -11.28 4.10
C TYR A 394 -21.98 -12.24 5.23
N THR A 395 -21.66 -13.54 5.07
CA THR A 395 -21.89 -14.56 6.09
C THR A 395 -20.81 -15.65 6.05
N SER A 396 -20.87 -16.62 6.98
CA SER A 396 -19.95 -17.78 7.01
C SER A 396 -20.15 -18.69 5.79
N ASN A 397 -19.23 -19.63 5.55
CA ASN A 397 -19.40 -20.53 4.41
C ASN A 397 -20.59 -21.48 4.64
N GLU A 398 -20.67 -21.97 5.86
CA GLU A 398 -21.63 -22.92 6.37
C GLU A 398 -23.04 -22.34 6.28
N ASP A 399 -23.22 -21.10 6.72
CA ASP A 399 -24.51 -20.40 6.65
C ASP A 399 -24.91 -20.12 5.19
N SER A 400 -23.96 -19.75 4.34
CA SER A 400 -24.22 -19.52 2.92
C SER A 400 -24.67 -20.81 2.24
N ILE A 401 -24.00 -21.94 2.50
CA ILE A 401 -24.37 -23.26 1.99
C ILE A 401 -25.75 -23.69 2.50
N ALA A 402 -26.02 -23.54 3.81
CA ALA A 402 -27.31 -23.88 4.41
C ALA A 402 -28.49 -23.11 3.77
N LYS A 403 -28.22 -21.89 3.31
CA LYS A 403 -29.18 -21.04 2.59
C LYS A 403 -29.10 -21.18 1.06
N SER A 404 -28.43 -22.21 0.54
CA SER A 404 -28.27 -22.45 -0.91
C SER A 404 -27.67 -21.26 -1.67
N CYS A 405 -26.70 -20.58 -1.05
CA CYS A 405 -26.07 -19.33 -1.50
C CYS A 405 -27.01 -18.11 -1.57
N ASN A 406 -28.25 -18.23 -1.08
CA ASN A 406 -29.27 -17.18 -1.13
C ASN A 406 -29.48 -16.48 0.21
N ASN A 407 -28.39 -16.10 0.87
CA ASN A 407 -28.50 -15.38 2.14
C ASN A 407 -29.06 -13.97 1.90
N THR A 408 -30.02 -13.58 2.75
CA THR A 408 -30.68 -12.26 2.76
C THR A 408 -30.69 -11.66 4.15
#